data_AF-A0A3B0UFS8-F1
#
_entry.id   AF-A0A3B0UFS8-F1
#
_cell.length_a   1.000
_cell.length_b   1.000
_cell.length_c   1.000
_cell.angle_alpha   90.00
_cell.angle_beta   90.00
_cell.angle_gamma   90.00
#
_symmetry.space_group_name_H-M   'P 1'
#
loop_
_entity.id
_entity.type
_entity.pdbx_description
1 polymer ?
#
loop_
_entity_poly.entity_id
_entity_poly.type
_entity_poly.pdbx_seq_one_letter_code
_entity_poly.pdbx_strand_id
1 'polypeptide(L)'
;EKVSILQEVDHIFIQGLKNNNLYDEVWQAGVMLLPVQSVGVMGDERTYEQVVALRAVSSVDGMTADWSHLPYEFLAQVSNKIINSVKGVNRVVYDISSKPPATIEWE
;
A
#
# COMPACT_ATOMS: atom_id res chain seq x y z
N GLU A 1 -3.11 16.96 -7.35
CA GLU A 1 -1.81 16.42 -6.90
C GLU A 1 -1.97 15.15 -6.07
N LYS A 2 -2.47 15.21 -4.82
CA LYS A 2 -2.67 14.03 -3.95
C LYS A 2 -3.41 12.85 -4.61
N VAL A 3 -4.47 13.14 -5.37
CA VAL A 3 -5.23 12.12 -6.11
C VAL A 3 -4.36 11.42 -7.16
N SER A 4 -3.48 12.14 -7.86
CA SER A 4 -2.58 11.57 -8.88
C SER A 4 -1.58 10.61 -8.23
N ILE A 5 -0.97 11.04 -7.11
CA ILE A 5 -0.06 10.20 -6.32
C ILE A 5 -0.77 8.92 -5.91
N LEU A 6 -1.97 9.03 -5.32
CA LEU A 6 -2.73 7.87 -4.88
C LEU A 6 -3.06 6.92 -6.04
N GLN A 7 -3.49 7.45 -7.19
CA GLN A 7 -3.79 6.67 -8.39
C GLN A 7 -2.56 5.94 -8.94
N GLU A 8 -1.39 6.58 -8.95
CA GLU A 8 -0.15 5.96 -9.42
C GLU A 8 0.33 4.84 -8.49
N VAL A 9 0.28 5.07 -7.18
CA VAL A 9 0.65 4.06 -6.17
C VAL A 9 -0.31 2.88 -6.21
N ASP A 10 -1.62 3.14 -6.25
CA ASP A 10 -2.65 2.11 -6.37
C ASP A 10 -2.47 1.28 -7.64
N HIS A 11 -2.22 1.94 -8.78
CA HIS A 11 -1.93 1.24 -10.03
C HIS A 11 -0.73 0.29 -9.89
N ILE A 12 0.37 0.73 -9.27
CA ILE A 12 1.55 -0.11 -9.05
C ILE A 12 1.22 -1.32 -8.17
N PHE A 13 0.48 -1.11 -7.07
CA PHE A 13 0.13 -2.17 -6.14
C PHE A 13 -0.81 -3.20 -6.77
N ILE A 14 -1.90 -2.75 -7.40
CA ILE A 14 -2.88 -3.63 -8.05
C ILE A 14 -2.27 -4.40 -9.21
N GLN A 15 -1.44 -3.75 -10.04
CA GLN A 15 -0.71 -4.47 -11.10
C GLN A 15 0.31 -5.45 -10.53
N GLY A 16 0.97 -5.10 -9.41
CA GLY A 16 1.83 -6.02 -8.68
C GLY A 16 1.10 -7.29 -8.30
N LEU A 17 -0.08 -7.17 -7.68
CA LEU A 17 -0.91 -8.31 -7.29
C LEU A 17 -1.28 -9.18 -8.50
N LYS A 18 -1.73 -8.56 -9.60
CA LYS A 18 -2.10 -9.27 -10.84
C LYS A 18 -0.93 -10.04 -11.44
N ASN A 19 0.24 -9.39 -11.57
CA ASN A 19 1.43 -9.99 -12.18
C ASN A 19 2.00 -11.15 -11.36
N ASN A 20 1.69 -11.23 -10.07
CA ASN A 20 2.14 -12.30 -9.18
C ASN A 20 1.03 -13.33 -8.88
N ASN A 21 -0.11 -13.27 -9.58
CA ASN A 21 -1.29 -14.12 -9.35
C ASN A 21 -1.87 -14.04 -7.93
N LEU A 22 -1.66 -12.92 -7.22
CA LEU A 22 -2.17 -12.68 -5.87
C LEU A 22 -3.51 -11.91 -5.86
N TYR A 23 -3.90 -11.33 -6.99
CA TYR A 23 -5.08 -10.47 -7.06
C TYR A 23 -6.38 -11.20 -6.73
N ASP A 24 -6.50 -12.46 -7.15
CA ASP A 24 -7.68 -13.29 -6.88
C ASP A 24 -7.61 -13.99 -5.51
N GLU A 25 -6.48 -13.90 -4.80
CA GLU A 25 -6.28 -14.44 -3.44
C GLU A 25 -6.70 -13.44 -2.35
N VAL A 26 -6.88 -12.17 -2.72
CA VAL A 26 -7.33 -11.11 -1.82
C VAL A 26 -8.79 -10.76 -2.11
N TRP A 27 -9.55 -10.50 -1.06
CA TRP A 27 -10.94 -10.05 -1.21
C TRP A 27 -11.00 -8.61 -1.72
N GLN A 28 -10.17 -7.75 -1.13
CA GLN A 28 -10.04 -6.37 -1.54
C GLN A 28 -8.61 -5.91 -1.29
N ALA A 29 -8.10 -5.08 -2.20
CA ALA A 29 -6.83 -4.40 -2.04
C ALA A 29 -6.93 -2.95 -2.52
N GLY A 30 -6.20 -2.06 -1.86
CA GLY A 30 -6.15 -0.64 -2.18
C GLY A 30 -5.03 0.07 -1.43
N VAL A 31 -4.96 1.38 -1.62
CA VAL A 31 -3.94 2.24 -1.03
C VAL A 31 -4.58 3.44 -0.35
N MET A 32 -4.00 3.88 0.77
CA MET A 32 -4.38 5.09 1.48
C MET A 32 -3.19 6.05 1.52
N LEU A 33 -3.42 7.31 1.13
CA LEU A 33 -2.42 8.38 1.29
C LEU A 33 -2.56 8.97 2.69
N LEU A 34 -1.50 8.90 3.50
CA LEU A 34 -1.55 9.38 4.87
C LEU A 34 -1.25 10.88 4.93
N PRO A 35 -1.94 11.67 5.79
CA PRO A 35 -1.70 13.10 5.95
C PRO A 35 -0.44 13.39 6.80
N VAL A 36 0.60 12.59 6.64
CA VAL A 36 1.88 12.72 7.34
C VAL A 36 3.04 12.64 6.35
N GLN A 37 4.10 13.37 6.63
CA GLN A 37 5.36 13.27 5.90
C GLN A 37 6.37 12.47 6.67
N SER A 38 7.30 11.86 5.94
CA SER A 38 8.43 11.17 6.54
C SER A 38 9.75 11.63 5.94
N VAL A 39 10.82 11.48 6.74
CA VAL A 39 12.18 11.70 6.27
C VAL A 39 12.61 10.51 5.42
N GLY A 40 13.12 10.79 4.24
CA GLY A 40 13.79 9.85 3.35
C GLY A 40 15.17 10.38 2.95
N VAL A 41 15.92 9.56 2.23
CA VAL A 41 17.18 9.94 1.62
C VAL A 41 17.09 9.61 0.14
N MET A 42 17.22 10.61 -0.72
CA MET A 42 17.23 10.46 -2.17
C MET A 42 18.53 11.09 -2.70
N GLY A 43 19.44 10.25 -3.21
CA GLY A 43 20.82 10.68 -3.45
C GLY A 43 21.51 11.04 -2.14
N ASP A 44 22.09 12.25 -2.08
CA ASP A 44 22.79 12.76 -0.89
C ASP A 44 21.92 13.73 -0.05
N GLU A 45 20.66 13.95 -0.44
CA GLU A 45 19.77 14.91 0.22
C GLU A 45 18.68 14.22 1.05
N ARG A 46 18.26 14.91 2.12
CA ARG A 46 17.10 14.51 2.92
C ARG A 46 15.83 15.02 2.25
N THR A 47 14.86 14.14 2.08
CA THR A 47 13.54 14.47 1.54
C THR A 47 12.46 14.36 2.62
N TYR A 48 11.42 15.18 2.49
CA TYR A 48 10.22 15.13 3.33
C TYR A 48 9.01 14.90 2.43
N GLU A 49 8.66 13.63 2.23
CA GLU A 49 7.62 13.21 1.29
C GLU A 49 6.53 12.42 1.99
N GLN A 50 5.45 12.13 1.26
CA GLN A 50 4.25 11.49 1.82
C GLN A 50 4.50 10.02 2.19
N VAL A 51 3.68 9.53 3.11
CA VAL A 51 3.59 8.11 3.45
C VAL A 51 2.32 7.53 2.82
N VAL A 52 2.43 6.33 2.24
CA VAL A 52 1.28 5.56 1.75
C VAL A 52 1.14 4.25 2.49
N ALA A 53 -0.09 3.87 2.81
CA ALA A 53 -0.42 2.57 3.38
C ALA A 53 -1.02 1.67 2.30
N LEU A 54 -0.41 0.50 2.11
CA LEU A 54 -1.00 -0.58 1.34
C LEU A 54 -1.98 -1.34 2.23
N ARG A 55 -3.15 -1.68 1.69
CA ARG A 55 -4.17 -2.46 2.38
C ARG A 55 -4.59 -3.62 1.48
N ALA A 56 -4.48 -4.84 1.98
CA ALA A 56 -5.13 -5.99 1.36
C ALA A 56 -5.74 -6.86 2.46
N VAL A 57 -6.94 -7.36 2.21
CA VAL A 57 -7.69 -8.17 3.17
C VAL A 57 -8.24 -9.41 2.51
N SER A 58 -8.36 -10.47 3.29
CA SER A 58 -9.06 -11.70 2.93
C SER A 58 -10.32 -11.80 3.80
N SER A 59 -11.45 -12.09 3.19
CA SER A 59 -12.75 -12.17 3.85
C SER A 59 -13.64 -13.19 3.15
N VAL A 60 -14.61 -13.74 3.89
CA VAL A 60 -15.61 -14.67 3.35
C VAL A 60 -16.96 -13.97 3.15
N ASP A 61 -17.28 -12.97 3.99
CA ASP A 61 -18.61 -12.36 4.08
C ASP A 61 -18.60 -10.83 4.29
N GLY A 62 -17.43 -10.20 4.33
CA GLY A 62 -17.27 -8.77 4.60
C GLY A 62 -17.58 -8.33 6.04
N MET A 63 -18.08 -9.21 6.91
CA MET A 63 -18.33 -8.90 8.33
C MET A 63 -17.06 -9.03 9.15
N THR A 64 -16.26 -10.07 8.86
CA THR A 64 -14.91 -10.24 9.39
C THR A 64 -13.90 -10.28 8.26
N ALA A 65 -12.73 -9.70 8.46
CA ALA A 65 -11.67 -9.72 7.46
C ALA A 65 -10.32 -9.78 8.15
N ASP A 66 -9.45 -10.66 7.68
CA ASP A 66 -8.06 -10.66 8.10
C ASP A 66 -7.22 -9.87 7.11
N TRP A 67 -6.11 -9.28 7.57
CA TRP A 67 -5.17 -8.67 6.64
C TRP A 67 -4.48 -9.79 5.84
N SER A 68 -4.28 -9.59 4.54
CA SER A 68 -3.74 -10.64 3.69
C SER A 68 -2.25 -10.85 3.96
N HIS A 69 -1.82 -12.09 4.17
CA HIS A 69 -0.41 -12.42 4.38
C HIS A 69 0.34 -12.47 3.05
N LEU A 70 0.50 -11.31 2.41
CA LEU A 70 1.22 -11.18 1.15
C LEU A 70 2.71 -11.54 1.32
N PRO A 71 3.35 -12.22 0.35
CA PRO A 71 4.76 -12.58 0.45
C PRO A 71 5.65 -11.37 0.72
N TYR A 72 6.63 -11.51 1.61
CA TYR A 72 7.50 -10.39 1.99
C TYR A 72 8.35 -9.90 0.80
N GLU A 73 8.78 -10.81 -0.07
CA GLU A 73 9.48 -10.49 -1.31
C GLU A 73 8.61 -9.63 -2.23
N PHE A 74 7.32 -9.94 -2.32
CA PHE A 74 6.36 -9.14 -3.09
C PHE A 74 6.20 -7.73 -2.49
N LEU A 75 6.01 -7.62 -1.18
CA LEU A 75 5.88 -6.34 -0.48
C LEU A 75 7.14 -5.48 -0.65
N ALA A 76 8.32 -6.09 -0.56
CA ALA A 76 9.60 -5.42 -0.78
C ALA A 76 9.72 -4.89 -2.23
N GLN A 77 9.35 -5.71 -3.22
CA GLN A 77 9.37 -5.30 -4.64
C GLN A 77 8.41 -4.15 -4.92
N VAL A 78 7.17 -4.23 -4.44
CA VAL A 78 6.16 -3.18 -4.63
C VAL A 78 6.57 -1.89 -3.94
N SER A 79 7.03 -1.97 -2.68
CA SER A 79 7.53 -0.81 -1.92
C SER A 79 8.66 -0.09 -2.66
N ASN A 80 9.67 -0.85 -3.11
CA ASN A 80 10.77 -0.30 -3.90
C ASN A 80 10.30 0.32 -5.21
N LYS A 81 9.35 -0.32 -5.91
CA LYS A 81 8.82 0.22 -7.17
C LYS A 81 8.07 1.53 -6.96
N ILE A 82 7.25 1.62 -5.90
CA ILE A 82 6.53 2.84 -5.54
C ILE A 82 7.52 3.98 -5.26
N ILE A 83 8.46 3.77 -4.33
CA ILE A 83 9.42 4.80 -3.90
C ILE A 83 10.26 5.32 -5.07
N ASN A 84 10.63 4.44 -6.02
CA ASN A 84 11.46 4.83 -7.17
C ASN A 84 10.66 5.43 -8.33
N SER A 85 9.35 5.18 -8.43
CA SER A 85 8.54 5.58 -9.60
C SER A 85 7.61 6.75 -9.32
N VAL A 86 7.15 6.92 -8.07
CA VAL A 86 6.15 7.93 -7.70
C VAL A 86 6.82 9.06 -6.93
N LYS A 87 6.95 10.21 -7.58
CA LYS A 87 7.51 11.41 -6.93
C LYS A 87 6.60 11.88 -5.80
N GLY A 88 7.20 12.28 -4.67
CA GLY A 88 6.44 12.74 -3.51
C GLY A 88 6.00 11.63 -2.56
N VAL A 89 6.51 10.40 -2.73
CA VAL A 89 6.35 9.27 -1.78
C VAL A 89 7.71 8.68 -1.46
N ASN A 90 8.10 8.69 -0.19
CA ASN A 90 9.37 8.11 0.27
C ASN A 90 9.20 7.01 1.31
N ARG A 91 7.96 6.67 1.69
CA ARG A 91 7.68 5.62 2.65
C ARG A 91 6.38 4.90 2.32
N VAL A 92 6.47 3.58 2.36
CA VAL A 92 5.35 2.67 2.18
C VAL A 92 5.21 1.85 3.46
N VAL A 93 3.98 1.70 3.96
CA VAL A 93 3.63 0.82 5.08
C VAL A 93 2.57 -0.17 4.64
N TYR A 94 2.38 -1.25 5.39
CA TYR A 94 1.33 -2.25 5.16
C TYR A 94 0.45 -2.37 6.39
N ASP A 95 -0.87 -2.30 6.21
CA ASP A 95 -1.83 -2.38 7.32
C ASP A 95 -2.10 -3.85 7.70
N ILE A 96 -1.63 -4.21 8.89
CA ILE A 96 -1.72 -5.55 9.50
C ILE A 96 -2.84 -5.65 10.55
N SER A 97 -3.83 -4.76 10.51
CA SER A 97 -4.95 -4.74 11.45
C SER A 97 -6.13 -5.55 10.91
N SER A 98 -6.63 -6.55 11.65
CA SER A 98 -7.83 -7.32 11.27
C SER A 98 -9.13 -6.55 11.61
N LYS A 99 -10.20 -6.88 10.90
CA LYS A 99 -11.58 -6.43 11.17
C LYS A 99 -12.34 -7.56 11.88
N PRO A 100 -12.85 -7.36 13.10
CA PRO A 100 -12.63 -6.23 14.03
C PRO A 100 -11.23 -6.26 14.71
N PRO A 101 -10.74 -5.16 15.32
CA PRO A 101 -11.44 -3.90 15.63
C PRO A 101 -11.39 -2.84 14.52
N ALA A 102 -10.55 -3.03 13.51
CA ALA A 102 -10.42 -2.08 12.41
C ALA A 102 -11.58 -2.23 11.40
N THR A 103 -11.63 -1.32 10.44
CA THR A 103 -12.44 -1.44 9.21
C THR A 103 -11.54 -1.83 8.02
N ILE A 104 -12.15 -2.16 6.87
CA ILE A 104 -11.37 -2.41 5.64
C ILE A 104 -10.83 -1.09 5.10
N GLU A 105 -11.73 -0.13 4.90
CA GLU A 105 -11.39 1.26 4.55
C GLU A 105 -10.96 2.05 5.79
N TRP A 106 -10.24 3.14 5.56
CA TRP A 106 -9.82 4.05 6.63
C TRP A 106 -10.76 5.25 6.80
N GLU A 107 -11.55 5.62 5.78
CA GLU A 107 -12.59 6.68 5.81
C GLU A 107 -13.70 6.41 4.77
#